data_AF-A0A2W7P084-F1
#
_entry.id   AF-A0A2W7P084-F1
#
_cell.length_a   1.000
_cell.length_b   1.000
_cell.length_c   1.000
_cell.angle_alpha   90.00
_cell.angle_beta   90.00
_cell.angle_gamma   90.00
#
_symmetry.space_group_name_H-M   'P 1'
#
loop_
_entity.id
_entity.type
_entity.pdbx_description
1 polymer ?
#
loop_
_entity_poly.entity_id
_entity_poly.type
_entity_poly.pdbx_seq_one_letter_code
_entity_poly.pdbx_strand_id
1 'polypeptide(L)'
;MMIGSYNNRALTISVMVVLLGLIFIIKLFFIQVHDETYKLSADSNTQRILTQYPARGLIFDRNGKLLVSNQPVYDIMIVPRDVEPFDTLDFCKSLNIQMDDLRKMFVDLRKSIRSRKVSSYKPSAFIKQVSAEQYGVFQEKEYKFKGFFAQRRTLRKYEYPGAAHVMGYVGEVNEAGIKKDPYYVMGDYIGISGIENTYESYLRGRKGAKVVMVDVHGREKGAYRDGRFDTAAIVGKNLTLSLDIDLQMYGELLMQNKIGSVVAIEPATGEILAMVSAPSYDPGLLVGRVRSQNYTLLEGDPNKPLFIRPLQAQYPPGSTFKTLNALIALQEGVITEDTRIPCSMGYHLGSLKVGCHAHPSPLNLPQSIQHSCNAYYSAAFRKILDNPKYNSPKEGLEHWKDYCVKFGLGYRLETDFAYEKRGFIPNAEYYNKAYRGSWNSVTVISLGIGQAELLLTPIQTANMTTAICNRGYYYTPHVVKSIEDEDIDPRFKEKHFTGIDERHFTPVLDGMERAVWGDDGGTARIAQIDSIRLCGKTGTAQNPHGKDHSIFIAFAPRENPKIAIAVYVENAGFGATYAAPVASLMIEKYLNGQVSEKRKFLEERMVNANLIGNAVAQ
;
A
#
# COMPACT_ATOMS: atom_id res chain seq x y z
N MET A 1 -84.75 60.10 18.95
CA MET A 1 -83.29 60.15 18.73
C MET A 1 -82.70 58.76 18.99
N MET A 2 -82.76 57.82 18.03
CA MET A 2 -82.06 56.52 18.09
C MET A 2 -81.92 55.92 16.66
N ILE A 3 -81.46 56.73 15.70
CA ILE A 3 -81.16 56.28 14.32
C ILE A 3 -79.64 56.29 14.03
N GLY A 4 -78.82 56.89 14.91
CA GLY A 4 -77.35 56.97 14.73
C GLY A 4 -76.56 55.72 15.13
N SER A 5 -77.18 54.69 15.72
CA SER A 5 -76.48 53.51 16.27
C SER A 5 -76.30 52.36 15.27
N TYR A 6 -77.21 52.19 14.31
CA TYR A 6 -77.17 51.06 13.38
C TYR A 6 -76.19 51.26 12.21
N ASN A 7 -76.12 52.46 11.61
CA ASN A 7 -75.20 52.74 10.50
C ASN A 7 -73.73 52.65 10.93
N ASN A 8 -73.39 53.07 12.15
CA ASN A 8 -72.03 52.95 12.67
C ASN A 8 -71.64 51.49 12.91
N ARG A 9 -72.57 50.63 13.37
CA ARG A 9 -72.29 49.18 13.53
C ARG A 9 -72.06 48.47 12.20
N ALA A 10 -72.87 48.77 11.19
CA ALA A 10 -72.70 48.22 9.85
C ALA A 10 -71.35 48.64 9.25
N LEU A 11 -70.98 49.92 9.38
CA LEU A 11 -69.69 50.44 8.90
C LEU A 11 -68.51 49.77 9.62
N THR A 12 -68.57 49.63 10.96
CA THR A 12 -67.52 48.97 11.74
C THR A 12 -67.36 47.50 11.36
N ILE A 13 -68.45 46.77 11.15
CA ILE A 13 -68.41 45.37 10.71
C ILE A 13 -67.82 45.26 9.30
N SER A 14 -68.24 46.13 8.36
CA SER A 14 -67.67 46.16 7.01
C SER A 14 -66.17 46.47 7.01
N VAL A 15 -65.72 47.43 7.83
CA VAL A 15 -64.30 47.74 7.99
C VAL A 15 -63.53 46.56 8.58
N MET A 16 -64.08 45.87 9.60
CA MET A 16 -63.45 44.68 10.16
C MET A 16 -63.33 43.54 9.13
N VAL A 17 -64.36 43.31 8.32
CA VAL A 17 -64.34 42.28 7.26
C VAL A 17 -63.30 42.62 6.18
N VAL A 18 -63.22 43.88 5.77
CA VAL A 18 -62.21 44.34 4.80
C VAL A 18 -60.79 44.21 5.38
N LEU A 19 -60.59 44.59 6.64
CA LEU A 19 -59.30 44.41 7.34
C LEU A 19 -58.92 42.94 7.44
N LEU A 20 -59.87 42.06 7.78
CA LEU A 20 -59.66 40.62 7.83
C LEU A 20 -59.27 40.07 6.45
N GLY A 21 -59.95 40.52 5.40
CA GLY A 21 -59.63 40.17 4.01
C GLY A 21 -58.24 40.64 3.61
N LEU A 22 -57.85 41.86 3.97
CA LEU A 22 -56.52 42.42 3.74
C LEU A 22 -55.43 41.60 4.46
N ILE A 23 -55.67 41.20 5.71
CA ILE A 23 -54.76 40.33 6.46
C ILE A 23 -54.59 38.98 5.74
N PHE A 24 -55.66 38.38 5.24
CA PHE A 24 -55.57 37.13 4.48
C PHE A 24 -54.85 37.30 3.15
N ILE A 25 -55.09 38.40 2.42
CA ILE A 25 -54.39 38.69 1.16
C ILE A 25 -52.90 38.90 1.39
N ILE A 26 -52.53 39.68 2.41
CA ILE A 26 -51.12 39.90 2.78
C ILE A 26 -50.46 38.58 3.18
N LYS A 27 -51.17 37.73 3.95
CA LYS A 27 -50.66 36.42 4.35
C LYS A 27 -50.51 35.46 3.16
N LEU A 28 -51.46 35.47 2.23
CA LEU A 28 -51.37 34.72 0.98
C LEU A 28 -50.20 35.19 0.11
N PHE A 29 -50.01 36.49 -0.02
CA PHE A 29 -48.87 37.07 -0.75
C PHE A 29 -47.54 36.66 -0.10
N PHE A 30 -47.45 36.72 1.22
CA PHE A 30 -46.24 36.28 1.94
C PHE A 30 -45.95 34.79 1.70
N ILE A 31 -46.97 33.94 1.75
CA ILE A 31 -46.84 32.49 1.50
C ILE A 31 -46.52 32.17 0.03
N GLN A 32 -47.07 32.92 -0.94
CA GLN A 32 -46.93 32.61 -2.37
C GLN A 32 -45.71 33.25 -3.02
N VAL A 33 -45.28 34.43 -2.55
CA VAL A 33 -44.25 35.25 -3.21
C VAL A 33 -42.96 35.32 -2.41
N HIS A 34 -43.03 35.34 -1.08
CA HIS A 34 -41.85 35.53 -0.22
C HIS A 34 -41.34 34.22 0.42
N ASP A 35 -42.26 33.35 0.84
CA ASP A 35 -41.93 32.11 1.56
C ASP A 35 -41.68 30.94 0.58
N GLU A 36 -40.43 30.80 0.13
CA GLU A 36 -40.03 29.69 -0.75
C GLU A 36 -40.10 28.31 -0.08
N THR A 37 -40.25 28.27 1.26
CA THR A 37 -40.17 27.04 2.07
C THR A 37 -41.28 26.03 1.75
N TYR A 38 -42.49 26.51 1.43
CA TYR A 38 -43.61 25.66 1.02
C TYR A 38 -43.49 25.16 -0.41
N LYS A 39 -42.90 25.97 -1.29
CA LYS A 39 -42.59 25.59 -2.68
C LYS A 39 -41.49 24.53 -2.69
N LEU A 40 -40.44 24.70 -1.87
CA LEU A 40 -39.36 23.74 -1.63
C LEU A 40 -39.88 22.42 -1.02
N SER A 41 -40.84 22.48 -0.10
CA SER A 41 -41.45 21.27 0.50
C SER A 41 -42.29 20.47 -0.51
N ALA A 42 -43.07 21.15 -1.35
CA ALA A 42 -43.83 20.54 -2.45
C ALA A 42 -42.91 20.00 -3.56
N ASP A 43 -41.85 20.73 -3.88
CA ASP A 43 -40.79 20.33 -4.81
C ASP A 43 -40.04 19.08 -4.29
N SER A 44 -39.73 18.99 -2.99
CA SER A 44 -39.03 17.82 -2.42
C SER A 44 -39.83 16.51 -2.51
N ASN A 45 -41.16 16.58 -2.56
CA ASN A 45 -42.03 15.41 -2.71
C ASN A 45 -42.16 14.93 -4.15
N THR A 46 -41.75 15.73 -5.14
CA THR A 46 -41.83 15.40 -6.57
C THR A 46 -40.47 15.22 -7.23
N GLN A 47 -39.38 15.43 -6.49
CA GLN A 47 -38.01 15.31 -6.97
C GLN A 47 -37.31 14.08 -6.42
N ARG A 48 -36.56 13.41 -7.29
CA ARG A 48 -35.64 12.35 -6.91
C ARG A 48 -34.25 12.67 -7.44
N ILE A 49 -33.27 12.69 -6.54
CA ILE A 49 -31.86 12.87 -6.91
C ILE A 49 -31.25 11.49 -7.15
N LEU A 50 -30.83 11.25 -8.39
CA LEU A 50 -30.10 10.06 -8.79
C LEU A 50 -28.61 10.40 -8.87
N THR A 51 -27.82 9.87 -7.94
CA THR A 51 -26.37 10.03 -7.96
C THR A 51 -25.78 9.36 -9.18
N GLN A 52 -25.02 10.12 -9.96
CA GLN A 52 -24.18 9.59 -11.03
C GLN A 52 -22.78 9.33 -10.48
N TYR A 53 -22.42 8.06 -10.33
CA TYR A 53 -21.10 7.68 -9.86
C TYR A 53 -20.07 7.82 -10.99
N PRO A 54 -18.96 8.51 -10.75
CA PRO A 54 -17.88 8.60 -11.73
C PRO A 54 -17.17 7.25 -11.84
N ALA A 55 -16.60 6.98 -13.01
CA ALA A 55 -15.60 5.94 -13.11
C ALA A 55 -14.34 6.37 -12.34
N ARG A 56 -13.69 5.42 -11.67
CA ARG A 56 -12.41 5.69 -11.03
C ARG A 56 -11.31 5.86 -12.07
N GLY A 57 -10.27 6.62 -11.75
CA GLY A 57 -9.09 6.74 -12.60
C GLY A 57 -8.45 5.39 -12.89
N LEU A 58 -7.99 5.18 -14.12
CA LEU A 58 -7.25 3.99 -14.54
C LEU A 58 -5.84 4.03 -13.95
N ILE A 59 -5.25 2.85 -13.75
CA ILE A 59 -3.89 2.73 -13.21
C ILE A 59 -3.03 2.00 -14.23
N PHE A 60 -1.91 2.59 -14.61
CA PHE A 60 -0.95 2.08 -15.57
C PHE A 60 0.40 1.80 -14.92
N ASP A 61 1.17 0.90 -15.51
CA ASP A 61 2.59 0.68 -15.18
C ASP A 61 3.47 1.72 -15.86
N ARG A 62 4.78 1.67 -15.56
CA ARG A 62 5.75 2.63 -16.10
C ARG A 62 5.92 2.58 -17.63
N ASN A 63 5.52 1.48 -18.24
CA ASN A 63 5.61 1.19 -19.68
C ASN A 63 4.25 1.41 -20.38
N GLY A 64 3.23 1.92 -19.69
CA GLY A 64 1.90 2.19 -20.23
C GLY A 64 0.96 0.97 -20.26
N LYS A 65 1.32 -0.15 -19.64
CA LYS A 65 0.43 -1.32 -19.51
C LYS A 65 -0.66 -1.03 -18.50
N LEU A 66 -1.92 -1.32 -18.86
CA LEU A 66 -3.06 -1.13 -17.96
C LEU A 66 -3.03 -2.17 -16.85
N LEU A 67 -3.01 -1.72 -15.59
CA LEU A 67 -2.96 -2.58 -14.40
C LEU A 67 -4.33 -2.73 -13.76
N VAL A 68 -5.04 -1.61 -13.62
CA VAL A 68 -6.36 -1.56 -13.00
C VAL A 68 -7.31 -0.77 -13.88
N SER A 69 -8.38 -1.44 -14.30
CA SER A 69 -9.46 -0.89 -15.10
C SER A 69 -10.79 -0.91 -14.33
N ASN A 70 -11.86 -0.49 -14.99
CA ASN A 70 -13.20 -0.48 -14.42
C ASN A 70 -14.13 -1.38 -15.24
N GLN A 71 -14.86 -2.27 -14.57
CA GLN A 71 -15.92 -3.08 -15.17
C GLN A 71 -17.29 -2.54 -14.75
N PRO A 72 -18.23 -2.33 -15.69
CA PRO A 72 -19.58 -1.90 -15.34
C PRO A 72 -20.34 -3.01 -14.61
N VAL A 73 -20.97 -2.64 -13.51
CA VAL A 73 -21.91 -3.49 -12.78
C VAL A 73 -23.15 -2.68 -12.40
N TYR A 74 -24.21 -3.37 -12.00
CA TYR A 74 -25.48 -2.75 -11.67
C TYR A 74 -25.93 -3.16 -10.28
N ASP A 75 -26.24 -2.18 -9.42
CA ASP A 75 -26.97 -2.45 -8.19
C ASP A 75 -28.46 -2.44 -8.51
N ILE A 76 -29.18 -3.51 -8.19
CA ILE A 76 -30.64 -3.50 -8.18
C ILE A 76 -31.07 -2.81 -6.90
N MET A 77 -31.63 -1.62 -7.06
CA MET A 77 -32.14 -0.77 -5.99
C MET A 77 -33.59 -1.13 -5.70
N ILE A 78 -34.03 -0.90 -4.45
CA ILE A 78 -35.42 -1.03 -4.03
C ILE A 78 -35.89 0.23 -3.32
N VAL A 79 -37.12 0.67 -3.61
CA VAL A 79 -37.90 1.59 -2.77
C VAL A 79 -39.00 0.77 -2.11
N PRO A 80 -38.84 0.38 -0.83
CA PRO A 80 -39.75 -0.59 -0.20
C PRO A 80 -41.23 -0.20 -0.23
N ARG A 81 -41.54 1.10 -0.22
CA ARG A 81 -42.92 1.61 -0.28
C ARG A 81 -43.59 1.41 -1.65
N ASP A 82 -42.79 1.35 -2.72
CA ASP A 82 -43.30 1.33 -4.10
C ASP A 82 -43.40 -0.11 -4.65
N VAL A 83 -43.05 -1.11 -3.83
CA VAL A 83 -43.08 -2.52 -4.21
C VAL A 83 -44.53 -3.03 -4.22
N GLU A 84 -45.02 -3.41 -5.40
CA GLU A 84 -46.29 -4.10 -5.61
C GLU A 84 -46.09 -5.63 -5.63
N PRO A 85 -47.13 -6.47 -5.50
CA PRO A 85 -47.02 -7.91 -5.71
C PRO A 85 -46.49 -8.23 -7.13
N PHE A 86 -45.49 -9.09 -7.23
CA PHE A 86 -44.87 -9.49 -8.50
C PHE A 86 -44.59 -11.01 -8.54
N ASP A 87 -44.31 -11.54 -9.73
CA ASP A 87 -43.88 -12.93 -9.91
C ASP A 87 -42.45 -13.12 -9.38
N THR A 88 -42.35 -13.63 -8.16
CA THR A 88 -41.06 -13.91 -7.50
C THR A 88 -40.21 -14.95 -8.24
N LEU A 89 -40.81 -15.87 -8.99
CA LEU A 89 -40.07 -16.87 -9.76
C LEU A 89 -39.43 -16.22 -11.00
N ASP A 90 -40.17 -15.37 -11.71
CA ASP A 90 -39.64 -14.61 -12.85
C ASP A 90 -38.52 -13.64 -12.39
N PHE A 91 -38.69 -12.98 -11.24
CA PHE A 91 -37.64 -12.15 -10.64
C PHE A 91 -36.37 -12.94 -10.34
N CYS A 92 -36.51 -14.10 -9.69
CA CYS A 92 -35.37 -14.97 -9.36
C CYS A 92 -34.62 -15.44 -10.60
N LYS A 93 -35.36 -15.89 -11.63
CA LYS A 93 -34.78 -16.33 -12.91
C LYS A 93 -34.05 -15.19 -13.62
N SER A 94 -34.62 -13.99 -13.62
CA SER A 94 -34.06 -12.83 -14.34
C SER A 94 -32.74 -12.34 -13.74
N LEU A 95 -32.54 -12.52 -12.44
CA LEU A 95 -31.32 -12.12 -11.73
C LEU A 95 -30.41 -13.31 -11.36
N ASN A 96 -30.77 -14.51 -11.80
CA ASN A 96 -30.10 -15.77 -11.47
C ASN A 96 -29.84 -15.95 -9.96
N ILE A 97 -30.88 -15.74 -9.14
CA ILE A 97 -30.84 -15.93 -7.68
C ILE A 97 -31.78 -17.06 -7.26
N GLN A 98 -31.48 -17.71 -6.13
CA GLN A 98 -32.36 -18.73 -5.57
C GLN A 98 -33.51 -18.10 -4.79
N MET A 99 -34.66 -18.79 -4.75
CA MET A 99 -35.84 -18.31 -4.04
C MET A 99 -35.59 -18.10 -2.53
N ASP A 100 -34.77 -18.96 -1.93
CA ASP A 100 -34.43 -18.84 -0.51
C ASP A 100 -33.55 -17.61 -0.22
N ASP A 101 -32.66 -17.24 -1.14
CA ASP A 101 -31.89 -15.99 -1.04
C ASP A 101 -32.83 -14.79 -1.13
N LEU A 102 -33.79 -14.80 -2.07
CA LEU A 102 -34.79 -13.74 -2.20
C LEU A 102 -35.60 -13.56 -0.90
N ARG A 103 -36.09 -14.66 -0.32
CA ARG A 103 -36.80 -14.64 0.96
C ARG A 103 -35.94 -14.04 2.07
N LYS A 104 -34.67 -14.47 2.17
CA LYS A 104 -33.72 -13.95 3.16
C LYS A 104 -33.48 -12.45 2.98
N MET A 105 -33.26 -11.99 1.75
CA MET A 105 -33.09 -10.57 1.44
C MET A 105 -34.28 -9.71 1.87
N PHE A 106 -35.52 -10.17 1.66
CA PHE A 106 -36.72 -9.47 2.15
C PHE A 106 -36.85 -9.48 3.68
N VAL A 107 -36.47 -10.57 4.35
CA VAL A 107 -36.42 -10.63 5.82
C VAL A 107 -35.42 -9.62 6.36
N ASP A 108 -34.23 -9.55 5.79
CA ASP A 108 -33.17 -8.63 6.21
C ASP A 108 -33.52 -7.17 5.89
N LEU A 109 -34.18 -6.91 4.76
CA LEU A 109 -34.73 -5.60 4.44
C LEU A 109 -35.76 -5.14 5.48
N ARG A 110 -36.72 -6.00 5.84
CA ARG A 110 -37.73 -5.68 6.88
C ARG A 110 -37.09 -5.36 8.23
N LYS A 111 -36.06 -6.11 8.63
CA LYS A 111 -35.27 -5.83 9.84
C LYS A 111 -34.54 -4.49 9.76
N SER A 112 -33.96 -4.18 8.60
CA SER A 112 -33.22 -2.93 8.35
C SER A 112 -34.14 -1.71 8.36
N ILE A 113 -35.37 -1.83 7.87
CA ILE A 113 -36.40 -0.80 7.96
C ILE A 113 -36.84 -0.58 9.42
N ARG A 114 -37.12 -1.66 10.16
CA ARG A 114 -37.50 -1.57 11.59
C ARG A 114 -36.42 -0.92 12.46
N SER A 115 -35.15 -1.22 12.18
CA SER A 115 -34.00 -0.62 12.87
C SER A 115 -33.61 0.76 12.35
N ARG A 116 -34.41 1.36 11.44
CA ARG A 116 -34.18 2.67 10.81
C ARG A 116 -32.84 2.80 10.07
N LYS A 117 -32.20 1.68 9.72
CA LYS A 117 -30.99 1.65 8.88
C LYS A 117 -31.32 1.93 7.41
N VAL A 118 -32.50 1.50 6.97
CA VAL A 118 -33.04 1.73 5.62
C VAL A 118 -34.34 2.49 5.73
N SER A 119 -34.53 3.50 4.88
CA SER A 119 -35.80 4.21 4.77
C SER A 119 -36.75 3.44 3.87
N SER A 120 -38.04 3.38 4.23
CA SER A 120 -39.07 2.84 3.33
C SER A 120 -39.32 3.73 2.11
N TYR A 121 -38.92 5.00 2.16
CA TYR A 121 -39.19 6.01 1.13
C TYR A 121 -37.97 6.34 0.26
N LYS A 122 -36.75 6.02 0.72
CA LYS A 122 -35.53 6.30 -0.05
C LYS A 122 -35.02 5.01 -0.68
N PRO A 123 -34.48 5.08 -1.91
CA PRO A 123 -33.87 3.91 -2.52
C PRO A 123 -32.68 3.38 -1.72
N SER A 124 -32.58 2.07 -1.65
CA SER A 124 -31.46 1.33 -1.05
C SER A 124 -31.07 0.17 -1.94
N ALA A 125 -29.79 -0.22 -1.95
CA ALA A 125 -29.34 -1.38 -2.71
C ALA A 125 -30.00 -2.66 -2.17
N PHE A 126 -30.72 -3.38 -3.02
CA PHE A 126 -31.32 -4.68 -2.72
C PHE A 126 -30.37 -5.82 -3.09
N ILE A 127 -29.81 -5.75 -4.31
CA ILE A 127 -28.79 -6.67 -4.79
C ILE A 127 -27.65 -5.83 -5.38
N LYS A 128 -26.46 -5.93 -4.79
CA LYS A 128 -25.28 -5.17 -5.23
C LYS A 128 -24.58 -5.86 -6.40
N GLN A 129 -23.96 -5.14 -7.32
CA GLN A 129 -22.97 -5.65 -8.28
C GLN A 129 -23.44 -6.82 -9.18
N VAL A 130 -24.63 -6.72 -9.77
CA VAL A 130 -25.10 -7.61 -10.85
C VAL A 130 -24.24 -7.36 -12.10
N SER A 131 -23.85 -8.42 -12.81
CA SER A 131 -23.07 -8.27 -14.05
C SER A 131 -23.90 -7.60 -15.15
N ALA A 132 -23.25 -6.99 -16.14
CA ALA A 132 -23.96 -6.38 -17.26
C ALA A 132 -24.84 -7.39 -18.03
N GLU A 133 -24.39 -8.64 -18.16
CA GLU A 133 -25.14 -9.73 -18.80
C GLU A 133 -26.40 -10.10 -18.00
N GLN A 134 -26.27 -10.31 -16.68
CA GLN A 134 -27.41 -10.58 -15.81
C GLN A 134 -28.38 -9.40 -15.76
N TYR A 135 -27.86 -8.17 -15.74
CA TYR A 135 -28.70 -6.99 -15.79
C TYR A 135 -29.46 -6.89 -17.10
N GLY A 136 -28.86 -7.26 -18.25
CA GLY A 136 -29.57 -7.26 -19.53
C GLY A 136 -30.86 -8.08 -19.51
N VAL A 137 -30.81 -9.29 -18.92
CA VAL A 137 -32.01 -10.15 -18.77
C VAL A 137 -33.04 -9.53 -17.84
N PHE A 138 -32.60 -8.88 -16.75
CA PHE A 138 -33.50 -8.17 -15.83
C PHE A 138 -34.10 -6.91 -16.46
N GLN A 139 -33.33 -6.16 -17.24
CA GLN A 139 -33.71 -4.89 -17.85
C GLN A 139 -34.90 -5.06 -18.80
N GLU A 140 -34.93 -6.14 -19.59
CA GLU A 140 -36.07 -6.47 -20.47
C GLU A 140 -37.40 -6.62 -19.71
N LYS A 141 -37.33 -6.97 -18.43
CA LYS A 141 -38.48 -7.24 -17.56
C LYS A 141 -38.61 -6.24 -16.42
N GLU A 142 -37.75 -5.23 -16.34
CA GLU A 142 -37.68 -4.27 -15.22
C GLU A 142 -39.04 -3.59 -14.99
N TYR A 143 -39.79 -3.34 -16.06
CA TYR A 143 -41.15 -2.79 -16.02
C TYR A 143 -42.17 -3.64 -15.23
N LYS A 144 -41.92 -4.95 -15.06
CA LYS A 144 -42.78 -5.87 -14.29
C LYS A 144 -42.53 -5.78 -12.78
N PHE A 145 -41.39 -5.24 -12.35
CA PHE A 145 -40.93 -5.26 -10.97
C PHE A 145 -40.96 -3.84 -10.36
N LYS A 146 -42.17 -3.30 -10.17
CA LYS A 146 -42.33 -1.96 -9.58
C LYS A 146 -41.66 -1.86 -8.20
N GLY A 147 -41.06 -0.71 -7.95
CA GLY A 147 -40.24 -0.44 -6.77
C GLY A 147 -38.78 -0.89 -6.91
N PHE A 148 -38.43 -1.65 -7.95
CA PHE A 148 -37.06 -1.99 -8.30
C PHE A 148 -36.57 -1.19 -9.49
N PHE A 149 -35.29 -0.83 -9.47
CA PHE A 149 -34.63 -0.20 -10.61
C PHE A 149 -33.12 -0.43 -10.54
N ALA A 150 -32.42 -0.32 -11.66
CA ALA A 150 -30.96 -0.46 -11.66
C ALA A 150 -30.22 0.87 -11.46
N GLN A 151 -29.15 0.82 -10.68
CA GLN A 151 -28.16 1.88 -10.55
C GLN A 151 -26.82 1.40 -11.08
N ARG A 152 -26.32 2.06 -12.13
CA ARG A 152 -25.00 1.76 -12.69
C ARG A 152 -23.90 2.11 -11.70
N ARG A 153 -22.98 1.17 -11.50
CA ARG A 153 -21.75 1.27 -10.71
C ARG A 153 -20.58 0.76 -11.53
N THR A 154 -19.38 0.89 -10.97
CA THR A 154 -18.16 0.28 -11.52
C THR A 154 -17.45 -0.51 -10.44
N LEU A 155 -16.92 -1.68 -10.80
CA LEU A 155 -15.94 -2.39 -9.99
C LEU A 155 -14.57 -2.28 -10.60
N ARG A 156 -13.54 -2.37 -9.76
CA ARG A 156 -12.17 -2.55 -10.26
C ARG A 156 -12.04 -3.90 -10.93
N LYS A 157 -11.34 -3.92 -12.06
CA LYS A 157 -10.82 -5.13 -12.69
C LYS A 157 -9.32 -5.02 -12.71
N TYR A 158 -8.64 -6.03 -12.17
CA TYR A 158 -7.19 -6.13 -12.18
C TYR A 158 -6.79 -6.96 -13.38
N GLU A 159 -5.92 -6.43 -14.23
CA GLU A 159 -5.53 -7.10 -15.48
C GLU A 159 -4.47 -8.19 -15.25
N TYR A 160 -3.87 -8.24 -14.06
CA TYR A 160 -2.84 -9.20 -13.66
C TYR A 160 -3.16 -9.83 -12.30
N PRO A 161 -2.91 -11.14 -12.11
CA PRO A 161 -3.16 -11.84 -10.85
C PRO A 161 -2.00 -11.66 -9.86
N GLY A 162 -1.56 -10.42 -9.63
CA GLY A 162 -0.41 -10.08 -8.79
C GLY A 162 -0.36 -8.60 -8.42
N ALA A 163 0.74 -8.17 -7.80
CA ALA A 163 0.96 -6.81 -7.29
C ALA A 163 -0.07 -6.34 -6.24
N ALA A 164 -0.76 -7.27 -5.57
CA ALA A 164 -1.92 -6.94 -4.73
C ALA A 164 -1.61 -5.95 -3.59
N HIS A 165 -0.44 -6.02 -2.97
CA HIS A 165 -0.06 -5.10 -1.89
C HIS A 165 0.34 -3.72 -2.39
N VAL A 166 0.80 -3.60 -3.64
CA VAL A 166 1.06 -2.31 -4.30
C VAL A 166 -0.29 -1.68 -4.66
N MET A 167 -1.11 -2.41 -5.42
CA MET A 167 -2.38 -1.88 -5.93
C MET A 167 -3.35 -1.58 -4.78
N GLY A 168 -3.43 -2.51 -3.84
CA GLY A 168 -4.46 -2.52 -2.82
C GLY A 168 -5.83 -2.82 -3.40
N TYR A 169 -6.85 -2.75 -2.54
CA TYR A 169 -8.23 -3.04 -2.92
C TYR A 169 -9.20 -1.98 -2.43
N VAL A 170 -10.39 -1.98 -3.03
CA VAL A 170 -11.50 -1.10 -2.69
C VAL A 170 -12.53 -1.89 -1.85
N GLY A 171 -13.17 -1.22 -0.89
CA GLY A 171 -14.18 -1.80 -0.02
C GLY A 171 -15.29 -0.80 0.29
N GLU A 172 -16.39 -1.29 0.87
CA GLU A 172 -17.49 -0.41 1.29
C GLU A 172 -17.02 0.50 2.44
N VAL A 173 -17.36 1.78 2.35
CA VAL A 173 -17.04 2.77 3.37
C VAL A 173 -17.76 2.45 4.67
N ASN A 174 -17.07 2.62 5.78
CA ASN A 174 -17.65 2.50 7.12
C ASN A 174 -17.98 3.89 7.71
N GLU A 175 -18.63 3.91 8.87
CA GLU A 175 -19.00 5.17 9.54
C GLU A 175 -17.80 6.09 9.82
N ALA A 176 -16.63 5.52 10.13
CA ALA A 176 -15.41 6.31 10.36
C ALA A 176 -14.94 6.99 9.06
N GLY A 177 -15.00 6.29 7.93
CA GLY A 177 -14.69 6.84 6.61
C GLY A 177 -15.63 7.98 6.22
N ILE A 178 -16.94 7.82 6.45
CA ILE A 178 -17.95 8.86 6.17
C ILE A 178 -17.73 10.11 7.04
N LYS A 179 -17.39 9.92 8.32
CA LYS A 179 -17.08 11.05 9.21
C LYS A 179 -15.82 11.79 8.80
N LYS A 180 -14.81 11.06 8.31
CA LYS A 180 -13.54 11.63 7.85
C LYS A 180 -13.71 12.39 6.54
N ASP A 181 -14.55 11.88 5.63
CA ASP A 181 -14.75 12.45 4.31
C ASP A 181 -16.24 12.45 3.91
N PRO A 182 -16.93 13.61 4.02
CA PRO A 182 -18.34 13.76 3.67
C PRO A 182 -18.67 13.48 2.20
N TYR A 183 -17.68 13.29 1.32
CA TYR A 183 -17.89 12.81 -0.04
C TYR A 183 -18.64 11.47 -0.06
N TYR A 184 -18.40 10.60 0.91
CA TYR A 184 -18.98 9.27 0.96
C TYR A 184 -20.29 9.21 1.75
N VAL A 185 -21.18 8.34 1.30
CA VAL A 185 -22.37 7.89 2.03
C VAL A 185 -22.34 6.38 2.18
N MET A 186 -23.17 5.84 3.08
CA MET A 186 -23.29 4.38 3.22
C MET A 186 -23.60 3.71 1.87
N GLY A 187 -22.90 2.62 1.58
CA GLY A 187 -22.98 1.93 0.29
C GLY A 187 -21.92 2.35 -0.72
N ASP A 188 -21.19 3.44 -0.48
CA ASP A 188 -20.08 3.83 -1.37
C ASP A 188 -18.83 2.99 -1.14
N TYR A 189 -17.97 3.01 -2.15
CA TYR A 189 -16.71 2.30 -2.17
C TYR A 189 -15.53 3.26 -2.03
N ILE A 190 -14.56 2.88 -1.19
CA ILE A 190 -13.33 3.63 -0.88
C ILE A 190 -12.12 2.69 -0.97
N GLY A 191 -10.96 3.19 -1.42
CA GLY A 191 -9.70 2.48 -1.35
C GLY A 191 -9.30 2.16 0.09
N ILE A 192 -9.05 0.89 0.38
CA ILE A 192 -8.78 0.37 1.72
C ILE A 192 -7.28 0.21 1.97
N SER A 193 -6.52 -0.16 0.95
CA SER A 193 -5.09 -0.40 1.04
C SER A 193 -4.36 0.04 -0.24
N GLY A 194 -3.02 -0.05 -0.23
CA GLY A 194 -2.18 0.24 -1.39
C GLY A 194 -2.39 1.64 -1.96
N ILE A 195 -2.09 1.80 -3.25
CA ILE A 195 -2.29 3.06 -3.97
C ILE A 195 -3.76 3.46 -4.08
N GLU A 196 -4.70 2.50 -4.07
CA GLU A 196 -6.13 2.81 -4.04
C GLU A 196 -6.49 3.64 -2.81
N ASN A 197 -5.86 3.36 -1.67
CA ASN A 197 -6.04 4.16 -0.45
C ASN A 197 -5.27 5.48 -0.49
N THR A 198 -3.97 5.45 -0.86
CA THR A 198 -3.13 6.67 -0.81
C THR A 198 -3.61 7.73 -1.78
N TYR A 199 -3.97 7.33 -3.01
CA TYR A 199 -4.39 8.22 -4.08
C TYR A 199 -5.91 8.27 -4.28
N GLU A 200 -6.69 7.87 -3.27
CA GLU A 200 -8.16 7.83 -3.31
C GLU A 200 -8.77 9.14 -3.80
N SER A 201 -8.27 10.28 -3.35
CA SER A 201 -8.79 11.61 -3.72
C SER A 201 -8.67 11.91 -5.22
N TYR A 202 -7.60 11.42 -5.86
CA TYR A 202 -7.39 11.56 -7.30
C TYR A 202 -8.20 10.52 -8.07
N LEU A 203 -8.19 9.27 -7.59
CA LEU A 203 -8.81 8.13 -8.27
C LEU A 203 -10.34 8.17 -8.24
N ARG A 204 -10.98 8.75 -7.22
CA ARG A 204 -12.44 8.61 -7.02
C ARG A 204 -13.31 9.49 -7.91
N GLY A 205 -12.75 10.51 -8.56
CA GLY A 205 -13.51 11.48 -9.32
C GLY A 205 -14.48 12.32 -8.47
N ARG A 206 -15.47 12.94 -9.12
CA ARG A 206 -16.56 13.68 -8.45
C ARG A 206 -17.92 13.17 -8.90
N LYS A 207 -18.81 12.95 -7.94
CA LYS A 207 -20.19 12.53 -8.20
C LYS A 207 -20.95 13.59 -8.95
N GLY A 208 -21.69 13.14 -9.95
CA GLY A 208 -22.75 13.91 -10.57
C GLY A 208 -24.10 13.65 -9.89
N ALA A 209 -25.10 14.39 -10.30
CA ALA A 209 -26.47 14.27 -9.83
C ALA A 209 -27.40 14.49 -11.02
N LYS A 210 -28.39 13.62 -11.17
CA LYS A 210 -29.52 13.82 -12.08
C LYS A 210 -30.77 14.01 -11.25
N VAL A 211 -31.44 15.15 -11.40
CA VAL A 211 -32.67 15.45 -10.68
C VAL A 211 -33.84 15.09 -11.59
N VAL A 212 -34.57 14.04 -11.24
CA VAL A 212 -35.73 13.57 -12.00
C VAL A 212 -37.03 13.90 -11.28
N MET A 213 -38.05 14.27 -12.05
CA MET A 213 -39.39 14.44 -11.53
C MET A 213 -40.06 13.06 -11.41
N VAL A 214 -40.65 12.76 -10.26
CA VAL A 214 -41.39 11.53 -10.02
C VAL A 214 -42.87 11.84 -9.83
N ASP A 215 -43.75 10.97 -10.35
CA ASP A 215 -45.17 11.06 -10.07
C ASP A 215 -45.53 10.51 -8.67
N VAL A 216 -46.80 10.61 -8.28
CA VAL A 216 -47.29 10.09 -6.98
C VAL A 216 -47.13 8.57 -6.82
N HIS A 217 -46.79 7.86 -7.90
CA HIS A 217 -46.50 6.43 -7.94
C HIS A 217 -44.99 6.14 -8.10
N GLY A 218 -44.12 7.15 -7.97
CA GLY A 218 -42.66 7.01 -8.01
C GLY A 218 -42.04 6.87 -9.40
N ARG A 219 -42.82 7.02 -10.49
CA ARG A 219 -42.32 6.86 -11.87
C ARG A 219 -41.63 8.12 -12.36
N GLU A 220 -40.47 7.96 -13.00
CA GLU A 220 -39.74 9.06 -13.63
C GLU A 220 -40.55 9.66 -14.79
N LYS A 221 -40.88 10.96 -14.69
CA LYS A 221 -41.59 11.72 -15.73
C LYS A 221 -40.68 12.56 -16.61
N GLY A 222 -39.38 12.63 -16.31
CA GLY A 222 -38.40 13.39 -17.06
C GLY A 222 -37.44 14.17 -16.15
N ALA A 223 -36.54 14.94 -16.78
CA ALA A 223 -35.61 15.80 -16.06
C ALA A 223 -36.36 16.93 -15.35
N TYR A 224 -35.99 17.22 -14.10
CA TYR A 224 -36.57 18.32 -13.35
C TYR A 224 -36.04 19.66 -13.91
N ARG A 225 -36.96 20.56 -14.29
CA ARG A 225 -36.67 21.86 -14.94
C ARG A 225 -35.65 21.73 -16.08
N ASP A 226 -35.89 20.81 -17.01
CA ASP A 226 -35.07 20.58 -18.20
C ASP A 226 -33.59 20.27 -17.89
N GLY A 227 -33.32 19.69 -16.72
CA GLY A 227 -31.97 19.28 -16.31
C GLY A 227 -31.10 20.43 -15.80
N ARG A 228 -31.67 21.62 -15.54
CA ARG A 228 -30.90 22.78 -15.04
C ARG A 228 -30.14 22.52 -13.73
N PHE A 229 -30.59 21.53 -12.95
CA PHE A 229 -29.95 21.13 -11.69
C PHE A 229 -29.10 19.86 -11.82
N ASP A 230 -28.96 19.32 -13.03
CA ASP A 230 -28.11 18.17 -13.27
C ASP A 230 -26.64 18.60 -13.26
N THR A 231 -25.81 17.82 -12.58
CA THR A 231 -24.35 18.00 -12.57
C THR A 231 -23.71 16.74 -13.14
N ALA A 232 -22.85 16.88 -14.15
CA ALA A 232 -22.14 15.75 -14.72
C ALA A 232 -21.13 15.16 -13.72
N ALA A 233 -21.00 13.83 -13.72
CA ALA A 233 -19.93 13.18 -12.97
C ALA A 233 -18.58 13.43 -13.64
N ILE A 234 -17.54 13.72 -12.84
CA ILE A 234 -16.17 13.91 -13.32
C ILE A 234 -15.38 12.63 -13.01
N VAL A 235 -14.82 12.01 -14.04
CA VAL A 235 -14.02 10.79 -13.93
C VAL A 235 -12.79 11.05 -13.04
N GLY A 236 -12.35 10.04 -12.31
CA GLY A 236 -11.10 10.11 -11.54
C GLY A 236 -9.88 10.24 -12.44
N LYS A 237 -8.82 10.83 -11.89
CA LYS A 237 -7.55 11.04 -12.59
C LYS A 237 -6.80 9.74 -12.74
N ASN A 238 -6.25 9.50 -13.94
CA ASN A 238 -5.41 8.34 -14.21
C ASN A 238 -4.08 8.46 -13.45
N LEU A 239 -3.54 7.31 -13.04
CA LEU A 239 -2.23 7.19 -12.40
C LEU A 239 -1.30 6.37 -13.28
N THR A 240 -0.07 6.81 -13.41
CA THR A 240 1.03 5.99 -13.92
C THR A 240 1.95 5.67 -12.75
N LEU A 241 2.16 4.38 -12.50
CA LEU A 241 3.08 3.90 -11.48
C LEU A 241 4.49 3.76 -12.05
N SER A 242 5.50 3.78 -11.18
CA SER A 242 6.87 3.40 -11.52
C SER A 242 7.09 1.89 -11.56
N LEU A 243 6.10 1.13 -11.12
CA LEU A 243 6.12 -0.33 -11.13
C LEU A 243 6.32 -0.84 -12.57
N ASP A 244 7.23 -1.79 -12.74
CA ASP A 244 7.31 -2.62 -13.93
C ASP A 244 6.57 -3.93 -13.67
N ILE A 245 5.42 -4.13 -14.33
CA ILE A 245 4.57 -5.29 -14.03
C ILE A 245 5.20 -6.62 -14.43
N ASP A 246 6.04 -6.65 -15.46
CA ASP A 246 6.71 -7.89 -15.88
C ASP A 246 7.78 -8.29 -14.86
N LEU A 247 8.49 -7.31 -14.30
CA LEU A 247 9.45 -7.52 -13.21
C LEU A 247 8.74 -7.93 -11.91
N GLN A 248 7.63 -7.27 -11.57
CA GLN A 248 6.82 -7.59 -10.39
C GLN A 248 6.31 -9.03 -10.44
N MET A 249 5.64 -9.42 -11.53
CA MET A 249 5.11 -10.78 -11.72
C MET A 249 6.25 -11.81 -11.72
N TYR A 250 7.41 -11.46 -12.26
CA TYR A 250 8.57 -12.32 -12.22
C TYR A 250 9.12 -12.53 -10.81
N GLY A 251 9.20 -11.45 -10.01
CA GLY A 251 9.58 -11.55 -8.61
C GLY A 251 8.59 -12.39 -7.80
N GLU A 252 7.28 -12.24 -8.04
CA GLU A 252 6.24 -13.07 -7.41
C GLU A 252 6.37 -14.55 -7.80
N LEU A 253 6.64 -14.84 -9.08
CA LEU A 253 6.91 -16.19 -9.56
C LEU A 253 8.14 -16.81 -8.87
N LEU A 254 9.25 -16.08 -8.78
CA LEU A 254 10.47 -16.57 -8.11
C LEU A 254 10.25 -16.78 -6.60
N MET A 255 9.38 -15.98 -6.00
CA MET A 255 9.02 -16.04 -4.58
C MET A 255 7.86 -17.00 -4.28
N GLN A 256 7.30 -17.68 -5.28
CA GLN A 256 6.26 -18.68 -5.04
C GLN A 256 6.74 -19.77 -4.08
N ASN A 257 5.82 -20.26 -3.26
CA ASN A 257 6.09 -21.26 -2.20
C ASN A 257 7.20 -20.84 -1.21
N LYS A 258 7.44 -19.54 -1.05
CA LYS A 258 8.38 -18.96 -0.08
C LYS A 258 7.68 -17.85 0.70
N ILE A 259 8.21 -17.57 1.88
CA ILE A 259 7.77 -16.46 2.72
C ILE A 259 8.87 -15.41 2.70
N GLY A 260 8.53 -14.14 2.44
CA GLY A 260 9.52 -13.07 2.41
C GLY A 260 9.13 -11.88 1.54
N SER A 261 10.11 -11.17 1.03
CA SER A 261 9.88 -9.97 0.24
C SER A 261 11.00 -9.64 -0.73
N VAL A 262 10.66 -8.88 -1.76
CA VAL A 262 11.61 -8.25 -2.67
C VAL A 262 11.23 -6.78 -2.82
N VAL A 263 12.22 -5.89 -2.73
CA VAL A 263 12.05 -4.47 -3.06
C VAL A 263 13.14 -4.07 -4.03
N ALA A 264 12.75 -3.59 -5.21
CA ALA A 264 13.64 -3.06 -6.23
C ALA A 264 13.35 -1.57 -6.46
N ILE A 265 14.39 -0.74 -6.43
CA ILE A 265 14.33 0.72 -6.55
C ILE A 265 15.25 1.15 -7.69
N GLU A 266 14.82 2.11 -8.51
CA GLU A 266 15.68 2.81 -9.44
C GLU A 266 16.49 3.88 -8.70
N PRO A 267 17.83 3.76 -8.61
CA PRO A 267 18.60 4.63 -7.71
C PRO A 267 18.56 6.12 -8.08
N ALA A 268 18.45 6.43 -9.36
CA ALA A 268 18.49 7.79 -9.88
C ALA A 268 17.26 8.63 -9.52
N THR A 269 16.14 7.98 -9.16
CA THR A 269 14.84 8.63 -9.00
C THR A 269 14.14 8.25 -7.68
N GLY A 270 14.49 7.12 -7.07
CA GLY A 270 13.73 6.57 -5.94
C GLY A 270 12.46 5.83 -6.37
N GLU A 271 12.20 5.72 -7.67
CA GLU A 271 11.06 4.98 -8.21
C GLU A 271 11.12 3.49 -7.82
N ILE A 272 10.04 2.97 -7.24
CA ILE A 272 9.92 1.55 -6.89
C ILE A 272 9.56 0.77 -8.15
N LEU A 273 10.45 -0.11 -8.58
CA LEU A 273 10.32 -0.93 -9.78
C LEU A 273 9.53 -2.20 -9.53
N ALA A 274 9.72 -2.82 -8.36
CA ALA A 274 9.00 -3.98 -7.89
C ALA A 274 8.93 -3.99 -6.36
N MET A 275 7.79 -4.38 -5.80
CA MET A 275 7.56 -4.55 -4.38
C MET A 275 6.75 -5.83 -4.14
N VAL A 276 7.45 -6.93 -3.91
CA VAL A 276 6.88 -8.27 -3.73
C VAL A 276 6.73 -8.57 -2.24
N SER A 277 5.53 -8.97 -1.82
CA SER A 277 5.30 -9.62 -0.53
C SER A 277 4.88 -11.07 -0.80
N ALA A 278 5.59 -12.02 -0.22
CA ALA A 278 5.34 -13.45 -0.43
C ALA A 278 4.97 -14.14 0.89
N PRO A 279 3.93 -14.99 0.92
CA PRO A 279 2.99 -15.25 -0.18
C PRO A 279 2.14 -14.03 -0.54
N SER A 280 1.75 -13.96 -1.81
CA SER A 280 0.83 -12.95 -2.34
C SER A 280 -0.55 -13.55 -2.63
N TYR A 281 -1.46 -12.76 -3.18
CA TYR A 281 -2.78 -13.19 -3.61
C TYR A 281 -3.19 -12.44 -4.89
N ASP A 282 -4.15 -12.99 -5.63
CA ASP A 282 -4.77 -12.29 -6.76
C ASP A 282 -5.67 -11.16 -6.22
N PRO A 283 -5.41 -9.88 -6.55
CA PRO A 283 -6.23 -8.76 -6.07
C PRO A 283 -7.70 -8.84 -6.51
N GLY A 284 -8.01 -9.55 -7.60
CA GLY A 284 -9.37 -9.84 -8.05
C GLY A 284 -10.20 -10.62 -7.03
N LEU A 285 -9.57 -11.37 -6.13
CA LEU A 285 -10.26 -12.08 -5.04
C LEU A 285 -10.93 -11.13 -4.05
N LEU A 286 -10.43 -9.89 -3.92
CA LEU A 286 -10.96 -8.88 -3.01
C LEU A 286 -11.89 -7.87 -3.70
N VAL A 287 -12.47 -8.25 -4.83
CA VAL A 287 -13.45 -7.46 -5.57
C VAL A 287 -14.84 -8.08 -5.47
N GLY A 288 -15.86 -7.22 -5.50
CA GLY A 288 -17.23 -7.67 -5.75
C GLY A 288 -17.85 -8.44 -4.58
N ARG A 289 -18.81 -9.32 -4.91
CA ARG A 289 -19.59 -10.09 -3.92
C ARG A 289 -18.77 -11.16 -3.20
N VAL A 290 -17.76 -11.71 -3.88
CA VAL A 290 -16.89 -12.77 -3.35
C VAL A 290 -15.84 -12.25 -2.37
N ARG A 291 -15.62 -10.92 -2.34
CA ARG A 291 -14.63 -10.25 -1.49
C ARG A 291 -14.68 -10.73 -0.04
N SER A 292 -15.86 -10.69 0.59
CA SER A 292 -15.96 -10.98 2.04
C SER A 292 -15.58 -12.41 2.37
N GLN A 293 -15.98 -13.37 1.53
CA GLN A 293 -15.62 -14.78 1.71
C GLN A 293 -14.11 -14.99 1.52
N ASN A 294 -13.56 -14.44 0.43
CA ASN A 294 -12.13 -14.56 0.12
C ASN A 294 -11.25 -13.86 1.14
N TYR A 295 -11.68 -12.69 1.64
CA TYR A 295 -10.97 -11.98 2.70
C TYR A 295 -10.84 -12.83 3.96
N THR A 296 -11.92 -13.48 4.40
CA THR A 296 -11.88 -14.39 5.56
C THR A 296 -10.91 -15.56 5.34
N LEU A 297 -10.84 -16.12 4.13
CA LEU A 297 -9.89 -17.18 3.80
C LEU A 297 -8.44 -16.68 3.84
N LEU A 298 -8.17 -15.51 3.24
CA LEU A 298 -6.83 -14.90 3.20
C LEU A 298 -6.36 -14.43 4.59
N GLU A 299 -7.28 -13.93 5.41
CA GLU A 299 -7.02 -13.54 6.81
C GLU A 299 -6.74 -14.76 7.69
N GLY A 300 -7.44 -15.87 7.45
CA GLY A 300 -7.26 -17.13 8.16
C GLY A 300 -6.02 -17.94 7.74
N ASP A 301 -5.34 -17.57 6.65
CA ASP A 301 -4.15 -18.28 6.16
C ASP A 301 -2.95 -18.06 7.10
N PRO A 302 -2.34 -19.14 7.65
CA PRO A 302 -1.22 -19.04 8.58
C PRO A 302 0.02 -18.38 7.99
N ASN A 303 0.18 -18.38 6.66
CA ASN A 303 1.30 -17.74 5.97
C ASN A 303 1.10 -16.24 5.76
N LYS A 304 -0.04 -15.68 6.18
CA LYS A 304 -0.34 -14.24 6.19
C LYS A 304 -0.14 -13.58 4.81
N PRO A 305 -0.89 -13.99 3.78
CA PRO A 305 -0.81 -13.39 2.45
C PRO A 305 -1.27 -11.92 2.42
N LEU A 306 -2.10 -11.48 3.38
CA LEU A 306 -2.49 -10.06 3.50
C LEU A 306 -1.41 -9.16 4.13
N PHE A 307 -0.38 -9.73 4.76
CA PHE A 307 0.65 -8.96 5.45
C PHE A 307 1.64 -8.33 4.46
N ILE A 308 1.88 -7.02 4.59
CA ILE A 308 2.71 -6.25 3.64
C ILE A 308 4.16 -6.29 4.12
N ARG A 309 4.85 -7.41 3.88
CA ARG A 309 6.22 -7.63 4.34
C ARG A 309 7.21 -6.52 3.94
N PRO A 310 7.20 -6.01 2.70
CA PRO A 310 8.09 -4.92 2.30
C PRO A 310 8.09 -3.68 3.21
N LEU A 311 6.93 -3.35 3.79
CA LEU A 311 6.70 -2.13 4.57
C LEU A 311 6.57 -2.38 6.08
N GLN A 312 6.17 -3.59 6.46
CA GLN A 312 5.73 -3.90 7.83
C GLN A 312 6.57 -4.96 8.52
N ALA A 313 7.18 -5.88 7.77
CA ALA A 313 8.05 -6.87 8.37
C ALA A 313 9.35 -6.19 8.81
N GLN A 314 9.80 -6.55 10.01
CA GLN A 314 10.97 -5.97 10.65
C GLN A 314 11.96 -7.11 10.88
N TYR A 315 13.06 -7.09 10.16
CA TYR A 315 14.08 -8.14 10.21
C TYR A 315 15.40 -7.58 10.71
N PRO A 316 16.18 -8.36 11.47
CA PRO A 316 17.60 -8.06 11.62
C PRO A 316 18.25 -8.00 10.23
N PRO A 317 18.96 -6.92 9.87
CA PRO A 317 19.61 -6.83 8.57
C PRO A 317 20.76 -7.83 8.42
N GLY A 318 21.34 -8.28 9.53
CA GLY A 318 22.47 -9.19 9.55
C GLY A 318 23.65 -8.63 8.76
N SER A 319 24.35 -9.50 8.03
CA SER A 319 25.59 -9.13 7.34
C SER A 319 25.44 -8.10 6.21
N THR A 320 24.23 -7.72 5.79
CA THR A 320 24.06 -6.59 4.87
C THR A 320 24.42 -5.27 5.54
N PHE A 321 24.17 -5.13 6.84
CA PHE A 321 24.44 -3.90 7.62
C PHE A 321 25.93 -3.58 7.75
N LYS A 322 26.80 -4.57 7.53
CA LYS A 322 28.25 -4.41 7.55
C LYS A 322 28.74 -3.39 6.52
N THR A 323 28.04 -3.22 5.39
CA THR A 323 28.40 -2.20 4.39
C THR A 323 28.22 -0.79 4.96
N LEU A 324 27.15 -0.54 5.71
CA LEU A 324 26.93 0.72 6.40
C LEU A 324 27.98 0.93 7.52
N ASN A 325 28.24 -0.07 8.34
CA ASN A 325 29.26 0.03 9.39
C ASN A 325 30.68 0.25 8.82
N ALA A 326 30.99 -0.29 7.63
CA ALA A 326 32.23 0.04 6.92
C ALA A 326 32.33 1.52 6.57
N LEU A 327 31.26 2.08 6.00
CA LEU A 327 31.20 3.49 5.61
C LEU A 327 31.33 4.40 6.84
N ILE A 328 30.60 4.11 7.92
CA ILE A 328 30.68 4.88 9.16
C ILE A 328 32.10 4.80 9.75
N ALA A 329 32.72 3.62 9.78
CA ALA A 329 34.06 3.46 10.33
C ALA A 329 35.14 4.22 9.52
N LEU A 330 34.98 4.28 8.19
CA LEU A 330 35.82 5.10 7.32
C LEU A 330 35.59 6.60 7.56
N GLN A 331 34.34 7.05 7.61
CA GLN A 331 33.97 8.45 7.87
C GLN A 331 34.50 8.94 9.22
N GLU A 332 34.39 8.10 10.25
CA GLU A 332 34.87 8.39 11.60
C GLU A 332 36.41 8.40 11.69
N GLY A 333 37.11 7.88 10.67
CA GLY A 333 38.56 7.80 10.60
C GLY A 333 39.16 6.70 11.48
N VAL A 334 38.35 5.72 11.92
CA VAL A 334 38.78 4.67 12.84
C VAL A 334 39.34 3.43 12.13
N ILE A 335 39.12 3.35 10.81
CA ILE A 335 39.76 2.41 9.89
C ILE A 335 40.14 3.13 8.59
N THR A 336 41.02 2.51 7.82
CA THR A 336 41.35 2.82 6.43
C THR A 336 41.03 1.61 5.55
N GLU A 337 41.11 1.76 4.22
CA GLU A 337 40.95 0.64 3.28
C GLU A 337 41.94 -0.50 3.56
N ASP A 338 43.17 -0.16 3.94
CA ASP A 338 44.26 -1.11 4.21
C ASP A 338 44.28 -1.65 5.64
N THR A 339 43.39 -1.18 6.52
CA THR A 339 43.33 -1.65 7.91
C THR A 339 43.07 -3.15 7.92
N ARG A 340 44.00 -3.94 8.47
CA ARG A 340 43.87 -5.39 8.56
C ARG A 340 43.41 -5.82 9.95
N ILE A 341 42.38 -6.64 10.02
CA ILE A 341 41.86 -7.19 11.29
C ILE A 341 41.94 -8.72 11.25
N PRO A 342 42.57 -9.37 12.24
CA PRO A 342 42.63 -10.83 12.31
C PRO A 342 41.28 -11.42 12.72
N CYS A 343 40.97 -12.59 12.17
CA CYS A 343 39.79 -13.39 12.48
C CYS A 343 40.23 -14.82 12.81
N SER A 344 40.10 -15.21 14.07
CA SER A 344 40.34 -16.59 14.52
C SER A 344 39.00 -17.29 14.72
N MET A 345 38.27 -17.51 13.62
CA MET A 345 36.88 -18.01 13.62
C MET A 345 35.90 -17.14 14.41
N GLY A 346 36.21 -15.85 14.61
CA GLY A 346 35.38 -14.95 15.39
C GLY A 346 36.14 -13.76 15.97
N TYR A 347 35.38 -12.88 16.62
CA TYR A 347 35.89 -11.83 17.51
C TYR A 347 35.89 -12.37 18.94
N HIS A 348 37.06 -12.36 19.59
CA HIS A 348 37.23 -12.83 20.96
C HIS A 348 37.75 -11.69 21.83
N LEU A 349 37.06 -11.38 22.92
CA LEU A 349 37.48 -10.37 23.89
C LEU A 349 37.07 -10.80 25.30
N GLY A 350 38.03 -11.28 26.08
CA GLY A 350 37.74 -11.89 27.39
C GLY A 350 36.79 -13.08 27.23
N SER A 351 35.64 -13.05 27.90
CA SER A 351 34.59 -14.08 27.79
C SER A 351 33.65 -13.88 26.59
N LEU A 352 33.63 -12.70 25.95
CA LEU A 352 32.80 -12.44 24.78
C LEU A 352 33.36 -13.17 23.56
N LYS A 353 32.49 -13.92 22.88
CA LYS A 353 32.79 -14.60 21.62
C LYS A 353 31.70 -14.30 20.59
N VAL A 354 32.07 -13.64 19.50
CA VAL A 354 31.21 -13.49 18.31
C VAL A 354 31.77 -14.39 17.22
N GLY A 355 31.11 -15.53 16.95
CA GLY A 355 31.59 -16.51 15.98
C GLY A 355 31.66 -15.97 14.55
N CYS A 356 32.54 -16.54 13.73
CA CYS A 356 32.65 -16.29 12.30
C CYS A 356 32.79 -17.61 11.55
N HIS A 357 32.54 -17.58 10.23
CA HIS A 357 32.78 -18.72 9.35
C HIS A 357 34.25 -18.71 8.86
N ALA A 358 34.68 -19.84 8.30
CA ALA A 358 36.05 -20.00 7.81
C ALA A 358 36.31 -19.14 6.56
N HIS A 359 37.42 -18.39 6.59
CA HIS A 359 37.93 -17.59 5.48
C HIS A 359 39.40 -17.22 5.75
N PRO A 360 40.17 -16.73 4.75
CA PRO A 360 41.54 -16.23 4.97
C PRO A 360 41.60 -15.10 6.00
N SER A 361 42.70 -14.96 6.71
CA SER A 361 42.91 -13.91 7.73
C SER A 361 44.39 -13.57 7.85
N PRO A 362 44.77 -12.31 8.10
CA PRO A 362 43.91 -11.15 8.33
C PRO A 362 43.40 -10.51 7.03
N LEU A 363 42.23 -9.87 7.10
CA LEU A 363 41.58 -9.24 5.93
C LEU A 363 41.64 -7.71 6.03
N ASN A 364 41.84 -7.04 4.90
CA ASN A 364 41.59 -5.60 4.76
C ASN A 364 40.10 -5.32 4.49
N LEU A 365 39.69 -4.05 4.32
CA LEU A 365 38.27 -3.69 4.25
C LEU A 365 37.52 -4.32 3.04
N PRO A 366 38.01 -4.21 1.78
CA PRO A 366 37.32 -4.87 0.67
C PRO A 366 37.22 -6.40 0.86
N GLN A 367 38.30 -7.03 1.36
CA GLN A 367 38.31 -8.46 1.64
C GLN A 367 37.32 -8.83 2.77
N SER A 368 37.16 -7.98 3.79
CA SER A 368 36.23 -8.24 4.90
C SER A 368 34.77 -8.21 4.44
N ILE A 369 34.43 -7.38 3.44
CA ILE A 369 33.11 -7.38 2.79
C ILE A 369 32.94 -8.64 1.94
N GLN A 370 33.93 -8.96 1.09
CA GLN A 370 33.96 -10.14 0.21
C GLN A 370 33.64 -11.43 0.98
N HIS A 371 34.33 -11.63 2.11
CA HIS A 371 34.20 -12.78 3.00
C HIS A 371 33.24 -12.54 4.16
N SER A 372 32.55 -11.41 4.25
CA SER A 372 31.58 -11.13 5.32
C SER A 372 32.13 -11.38 6.74
N CYS A 373 33.37 -10.97 7.03
CA CYS A 373 34.08 -11.32 8.26
C CYS A 373 33.46 -10.68 9.52
N ASN A 374 32.88 -11.47 10.45
CA ASN A 374 32.29 -10.93 11.68
C ASN A 374 33.32 -10.23 12.58
N ALA A 375 34.56 -10.76 12.66
CA ALA A 375 35.59 -10.19 13.52
C ALA A 375 35.98 -8.76 13.12
N TYR A 376 36.09 -8.51 11.82
CA TYR A 376 36.40 -7.19 11.28
C TYR A 376 35.36 -6.16 11.73
N TYR A 377 34.06 -6.48 11.58
CA TYR A 377 32.98 -5.54 11.88
C TYR A 377 32.69 -5.39 13.37
N SER A 378 32.87 -6.43 14.18
CA SER A 378 32.84 -6.26 15.64
C SER A 378 33.96 -5.31 16.10
N ALA A 379 35.18 -5.48 15.58
CA ALA A 379 36.29 -4.59 15.91
C ALA A 379 36.07 -3.16 15.39
N ALA A 380 35.64 -2.99 14.15
CA ALA A 380 35.34 -1.68 13.56
C ALA A 380 34.22 -0.95 14.32
N PHE A 381 33.14 -1.66 14.66
CA PHE A 381 32.03 -1.11 15.43
C PHE A 381 32.45 -0.67 16.84
N ARG A 382 33.23 -1.50 17.54
CA ARG A 382 33.81 -1.10 18.82
C ARG A 382 34.65 0.17 18.69
N LYS A 383 35.49 0.27 17.65
CA LYS A 383 36.29 1.47 17.40
C LYS A 383 35.45 2.72 17.09
N ILE A 384 34.30 2.57 16.42
CA ILE A 384 33.35 3.68 16.20
C ILE A 384 32.85 4.20 17.56
N LEU A 385 32.40 3.30 18.44
CA LEU A 385 31.83 3.68 19.74
C LEU A 385 32.90 4.21 20.71
N ASP A 386 34.06 3.57 20.74
CA ASP A 386 35.21 3.94 21.58
C ASP A 386 36.07 5.04 20.93
N ASN A 387 35.58 5.74 19.90
CA ASN A 387 36.34 6.78 19.20
C ASN A 387 36.70 7.91 20.19
N PRO A 388 37.99 8.28 20.35
CA PRO A 388 38.43 9.34 21.28
C PRO A 388 37.82 10.72 21.04
N LYS A 389 37.17 10.93 19.88
CA LYS A 389 36.38 12.13 19.60
C LYS A 389 35.16 12.28 20.52
N TYR A 390 34.68 11.19 21.12
CA TYR A 390 33.51 11.16 21.99
C TYR A 390 33.91 10.97 23.45
N ASN A 391 33.12 11.53 24.37
CA ASN A 391 33.37 11.42 25.80
C ASN A 391 33.05 10.04 26.36
N SER A 392 32.22 9.25 25.65
CA SER A 392 31.84 7.90 26.07
C SER A 392 31.34 7.02 24.91
N PRO A 393 31.33 5.69 25.08
CA PRO A 393 30.70 4.77 24.12
C PRO A 393 29.20 5.02 23.90
N LYS A 394 28.54 5.68 24.86
CA LYS A 394 27.13 6.04 24.77
C LYS A 394 26.91 7.18 23.76
N GLU A 395 27.79 8.17 23.80
CA GLU A 395 27.81 9.27 22.84
C GLU A 395 28.21 8.76 21.45
N GLY A 396 29.21 7.88 21.36
CA GLY A 396 29.57 7.21 20.11
C GLY A 396 28.42 6.39 19.49
N LEU A 397 27.56 5.76 20.31
CA LEU A 397 26.37 5.08 19.83
C LEU A 397 25.31 6.04 19.26
N GLU A 398 25.09 7.21 19.89
CA GLU A 398 24.15 8.21 19.34
C GLU A 398 24.65 8.75 17.99
N HIS A 399 25.94 9.05 17.85
CA HIS A 399 26.51 9.46 16.56
C HIS A 399 26.41 8.37 15.50
N TRP A 400 26.71 7.11 15.85
CA TRP A 400 26.49 5.97 14.95
C TRP A 400 25.02 5.86 14.51
N LYS A 401 24.08 6.06 15.44
CA LYS A 401 22.65 6.07 15.13
C LYS A 401 22.29 7.23 14.20
N ASP A 402 22.86 8.42 14.39
CA ASP A 402 22.60 9.57 13.51
C ASP A 402 22.99 9.28 12.06
N TYR A 403 24.12 8.58 11.83
CA TYR A 403 24.45 8.09 10.49
C TYR A 403 23.38 7.12 9.97
N CYS A 404 22.94 6.16 10.78
CA CYS A 404 21.87 5.23 10.38
C CYS A 404 20.59 5.96 9.98
N VAL A 405 20.19 6.98 10.75
CA VAL A 405 19.01 7.81 10.46
C VAL A 405 19.17 8.60 9.16
N LYS A 406 20.36 9.15 8.90
CA LYS A 406 20.67 9.84 7.62
C LYS A 406 20.61 8.91 6.40
N PHE A 407 20.74 7.60 6.58
CA PHE A 407 20.47 6.58 5.54
C PHE A 407 18.98 6.21 5.40
N GLY A 408 18.09 6.86 6.15
CA GLY A 408 16.65 6.59 6.17
C GLY A 408 16.25 5.40 7.04
N LEU A 409 17.06 5.04 8.04
CA LEU A 409 16.83 3.86 8.89
C LEU A 409 16.26 4.25 10.26
N GLY A 410 15.44 3.38 10.85
CA GLY A 410 14.89 3.55 12.21
C GLY A 410 13.67 4.49 12.32
N TYR A 411 13.33 5.17 11.22
CA TYR A 411 12.14 5.99 11.03
C TYR A 411 11.46 5.66 9.70
N ARG A 412 10.21 6.08 9.53
CA ARG A 412 9.51 5.93 8.26
C ARG A 412 10.22 6.76 7.19
N LEU A 413 10.40 6.21 6.00
CA LEU A 413 10.89 6.92 4.82
C LEU A 413 9.83 7.88 4.26
N GLU A 414 8.57 7.72 4.69
CA GLU A 414 7.44 8.50 4.22
C GLU A 414 7.12 8.24 2.74
N THR A 415 7.19 6.97 2.35
CA THR A 415 6.76 6.51 1.02
C THR A 415 5.29 6.89 0.72
N ASP A 416 4.85 6.68 -0.51
CA ASP A 416 3.42 6.80 -0.88
C ASP A 416 2.57 5.57 -0.55
N PHE A 417 3.03 4.75 0.40
CA PHE A 417 2.21 3.69 0.96
C PHE A 417 1.75 4.02 2.38
N ALA A 418 0.50 3.69 2.66
CA ALA A 418 -0.01 3.67 4.02
C ALA A 418 0.66 2.55 4.85
N TYR A 419 0.66 2.73 6.18
CA TYR A 419 1.04 1.70 7.16
C TYR A 419 2.51 1.26 7.17
N GLU A 420 3.44 2.12 6.75
CA GLU A 420 4.88 1.90 6.90
C GLU A 420 5.28 1.73 8.38
N LYS A 421 6.10 0.73 8.69
CA LYS A 421 6.74 0.56 10.00
C LYS A 421 8.10 1.24 9.99
N ARG A 422 8.46 1.84 11.13
CA ARG A 422 9.69 2.63 11.28
C ARG A 422 10.99 1.82 11.34
N GLY A 423 10.96 0.49 11.50
CA GLY A 423 12.17 -0.22 11.93
C GLY A 423 12.55 0.10 13.38
N PHE A 424 13.75 -0.28 13.81
CA PHE A 424 14.31 0.04 15.11
C PHE A 424 15.84 0.10 15.03
N ILE A 425 16.38 1.29 15.33
CA ILE A 425 17.80 1.52 15.60
C ILE A 425 17.90 1.85 17.09
N PRO A 426 18.61 1.06 17.91
CA PRO A 426 18.72 1.31 19.33
C PRO A 426 19.54 2.57 19.60
N ASN A 427 19.21 3.25 20.70
CA ASN A 427 19.90 4.45 21.17
C ASN A 427 20.50 4.20 22.56
N ALA A 428 21.25 5.15 23.09
CA ALA A 428 21.88 5.02 24.40
C ALA A 428 20.84 4.92 25.53
N GLU A 429 19.71 5.61 25.41
CA GLU A 429 18.61 5.56 26.39
C GLU A 429 18.02 4.15 26.51
N TYR A 430 17.81 3.45 25.39
CA TYR A 430 17.33 2.08 25.35
C TYR A 430 18.22 1.16 26.20
N TYR A 431 19.55 1.22 26.00
CA TYR A 431 20.48 0.41 26.76
C TYR A 431 20.71 0.91 28.19
N ASN A 432 20.60 2.22 28.44
CA ASN A 432 20.60 2.76 29.81
C ASN A 432 19.46 2.16 30.62
N LYS A 433 18.28 2.00 30.03
CA LYS A 433 17.14 1.34 30.68
C LYS A 433 17.38 -0.15 30.86
N ALA A 434 17.84 -0.86 29.83
CA ALA A 434 18.06 -2.31 29.87
C ALA A 434 19.16 -2.71 30.87
N TYR A 435 20.25 -1.95 30.93
CA TYR A 435 21.44 -2.27 31.74
C TYR A 435 21.66 -1.32 32.92
N ARG A 436 20.65 -0.52 33.30
CA ARG A 436 20.72 0.47 34.39
C ARG A 436 21.94 1.41 34.27
N GLY A 437 22.26 1.79 33.05
CA GLY A 437 23.42 2.63 32.71
C GLY A 437 24.77 1.89 32.67
N SER A 438 24.84 0.62 33.06
CA SER A 438 26.08 -0.18 33.14
C SER A 438 26.31 -1.01 31.87
N TRP A 439 26.56 -0.33 30.75
CA TRP A 439 26.90 -0.96 29.47
C TRP A 439 28.01 -0.18 28.75
N ASN A 440 28.72 -0.86 27.85
CA ASN A 440 29.79 -0.27 27.04
C ASN A 440 29.76 -0.83 25.60
N SER A 441 30.73 -0.47 24.78
CA SER A 441 30.84 -0.93 23.39
C SER A 441 30.87 -2.46 23.22
N VAL A 442 31.38 -3.19 24.21
CA VAL A 442 31.42 -4.65 24.23
C VAL A 442 30.03 -5.25 24.47
N THR A 443 29.21 -4.59 25.30
CA THR A 443 27.83 -5.01 25.58
C THR A 443 26.96 -5.03 24.32
N VAL A 444 27.16 -4.06 23.43
CA VAL A 444 26.32 -3.85 22.22
C VAL A 444 27.02 -4.28 20.92
N ILE A 445 28.08 -5.08 21.02
CA ILE A 445 28.97 -5.44 19.91
C ILE A 445 28.24 -6.09 18.71
N SER A 446 27.12 -6.77 18.96
CA SER A 446 26.31 -7.47 17.95
C SER A 446 25.69 -6.53 16.91
N LEU A 447 25.53 -5.24 17.25
CA LEU A 447 25.12 -4.21 16.30
C LEU A 447 26.13 -4.05 15.15
N GLY A 448 27.41 -4.33 15.42
CA GLY A 448 28.48 -4.31 14.42
C GLY A 448 28.22 -5.25 13.23
N ILE A 449 27.51 -6.36 13.46
CA ILE A 449 27.18 -7.34 12.43
C ILE A 449 25.70 -7.34 12.03
N GLY A 450 24.94 -6.30 12.43
CA GLY A 450 23.54 -6.14 12.07
C GLY A 450 22.57 -7.07 12.82
N GLN A 451 22.91 -7.48 14.04
CA GLN A 451 22.10 -8.39 14.87
C GLN A 451 21.58 -7.68 16.13
N ALA A 452 21.02 -8.46 17.06
CA ALA A 452 20.43 -8.02 18.32
C ALA A 452 19.17 -7.16 18.09
N GLU A 453 19.12 -5.95 18.62
CA GLU A 453 17.90 -5.12 18.58
C GLU A 453 17.70 -4.41 17.24
N LEU A 454 18.66 -4.47 16.31
CA LEU A 454 18.50 -3.86 14.99
C LEU A 454 17.37 -4.52 14.21
N LEU A 455 16.41 -3.70 13.75
CA LEU A 455 15.31 -4.15 12.93
C LEU A 455 15.09 -3.18 11.77
N LEU A 456 15.21 -3.63 10.53
CA LEU A 456 14.90 -2.85 9.34
C LEU A 456 13.74 -3.46 8.57
N THR A 457 12.97 -2.62 7.88
CA THR A 457 12.03 -3.10 6.87
C THR A 457 12.77 -3.38 5.55
N PRO A 458 12.26 -4.28 4.70
CA PRO A 458 12.86 -4.54 3.39
C PRO A 458 13.03 -3.28 2.53
N ILE A 459 12.06 -2.35 2.59
CA ILE A 459 12.17 -1.07 1.87
C ILE A 459 13.28 -0.16 2.41
N GLN A 460 13.50 -0.14 3.73
CA GLN A 460 14.65 0.55 4.34
C GLN A 460 15.98 -0.06 3.90
N THR A 461 16.06 -1.38 3.81
CA THR A 461 17.27 -2.08 3.33
C THR A 461 17.53 -1.82 1.84
N ALA A 462 16.48 -1.76 1.01
CA ALA A 462 16.61 -1.36 -0.39
C ALA A 462 17.07 0.11 -0.48
N ASN A 463 16.52 1.01 0.33
CA ASN A 463 16.93 2.41 0.39
C ASN A 463 18.40 2.59 0.82
N MET A 464 18.85 1.84 1.83
CA MET A 464 20.26 1.79 2.22
C MET A 464 21.15 1.37 1.04
N THR A 465 20.70 0.41 0.24
CA THR A 465 21.42 -0.05 -0.96
C THR A 465 21.46 1.02 -2.03
N THR A 466 20.35 1.75 -2.24
CA THR A 466 20.28 2.93 -3.12
C THR A 466 21.28 4.01 -2.69
N ALA A 467 21.31 4.35 -1.40
CA ALA A 467 22.24 5.34 -0.88
C ALA A 467 23.71 4.93 -1.08
N ILE A 468 24.02 3.64 -0.96
CA ILE A 468 25.36 3.09 -1.21
C ILE A 468 25.73 3.21 -2.70
N CYS A 469 24.86 2.79 -3.61
CA CYS A 469 25.19 2.78 -5.04
C CYS A 469 25.22 4.19 -5.66
N ASN A 470 24.44 5.11 -5.11
CA ASN A 470 24.49 6.54 -5.43
C ASN A 470 25.65 7.29 -4.77
N ARG A 471 26.47 6.59 -3.97
CA ARG A 471 27.63 7.16 -3.25
C ARG A 471 27.27 8.31 -2.30
N GLY A 472 26.18 8.15 -1.54
CA GLY A 472 25.87 9.02 -0.41
C GLY A 472 24.57 9.80 -0.48
N TYR A 473 23.68 9.50 -1.43
CA TYR A 473 22.35 10.10 -1.45
C TYR A 473 21.24 9.14 -1.92
N TYR A 474 20.00 9.41 -1.54
CA TYR A 474 18.82 8.72 -2.05
C TYR A 474 17.67 9.69 -2.23
N TYR A 475 16.67 9.27 -2.99
CA TYR A 475 15.35 9.90 -3.07
C TYR A 475 14.36 9.05 -2.28
N THR A 476 13.38 9.68 -1.64
CA THR A 476 12.34 8.95 -0.91
C THR A 476 11.68 7.92 -1.84
N PRO A 477 11.70 6.61 -1.48
CA PRO A 477 11.12 5.58 -2.34
C PRO A 477 9.62 5.77 -2.55
N HIS A 478 9.18 5.71 -3.80
CA HIS A 478 7.79 5.98 -4.16
C HIS A 478 7.35 5.17 -5.39
N VAL A 479 6.05 4.85 -5.48
CA VAL A 479 5.49 4.07 -6.59
C VAL A 479 4.76 4.92 -7.62
N VAL A 480 4.39 6.16 -7.32
CA VAL A 480 3.76 7.05 -8.30
C VAL A 480 4.79 7.64 -9.27
N LYS A 481 4.59 7.49 -10.57
CA LYS A 481 5.42 8.15 -11.58
C LYS A 481 4.81 9.47 -12.04
N SER A 482 3.50 9.46 -12.27
CA SER A 482 2.74 10.66 -12.64
C SER A 482 1.26 10.52 -12.32
N ILE A 483 0.61 11.66 -12.14
CA ILE A 483 -0.82 11.80 -11.95
C ILE A 483 -1.35 12.66 -13.12
N GLU A 484 -2.47 12.27 -13.72
CA GLU A 484 -3.07 13.03 -14.82
C GLU A 484 -3.39 14.47 -14.41
N ASP A 485 -2.83 15.42 -15.16
CA ASP A 485 -2.95 16.86 -14.91
C ASP A 485 -2.58 17.31 -13.48
N GLU A 486 -1.64 16.62 -12.81
CA GLU A 486 -1.08 17.03 -11.51
C GLU A 486 0.41 16.68 -11.40
N ASP A 487 1.12 17.43 -10.58
CA ASP A 487 2.46 17.04 -10.14
C ASP A 487 2.40 16.02 -9.00
N ILE A 488 3.38 15.11 -8.98
CA ILE A 488 3.62 14.26 -7.80
C ILE A 488 4.18 15.10 -6.64
N ASP A 489 4.05 14.58 -5.42
CA ASP A 489 4.56 15.24 -4.23
C ASP A 489 6.06 15.61 -4.39
N PRO A 490 6.44 16.89 -4.23
CA PRO A 490 7.83 17.34 -4.39
C PRO A 490 8.85 16.59 -3.54
N ARG A 491 8.45 16.02 -2.39
CA ARG A 491 9.35 15.24 -1.51
C ARG A 491 9.99 14.05 -2.21
N PHE A 492 9.34 13.51 -3.24
CA PHE A 492 9.87 12.40 -4.04
C PHE A 492 10.99 12.82 -4.99
N LYS A 493 11.16 14.12 -5.21
CA LYS A 493 12.23 14.70 -6.03
C LYS A 493 13.35 15.33 -5.18
N GLU A 494 13.28 15.22 -3.86
CA GLU A 494 14.30 15.74 -2.93
C GLU A 494 15.43 14.72 -2.73
N LYS A 495 16.68 15.19 -2.84
CA LYS A 495 17.86 14.37 -2.50
C LYS A 495 18.13 14.42 -1.01
N HIS A 496 18.13 13.26 -0.37
CA HIS A 496 18.57 13.08 1.00
C HIS A 496 20.03 12.64 1.02
N PHE A 497 20.92 13.43 1.62
CA PHE A 497 22.34 13.11 1.75
C PHE A 497 22.63 12.37 3.05
N THR A 498 23.44 11.33 2.98
CA THR A 498 23.80 10.50 4.14
C THR A 498 24.85 11.15 5.05
N GLY A 499 25.56 12.17 4.54
CA GLY A 499 26.64 12.86 5.24
C GLY A 499 27.96 12.09 5.30
N ILE A 500 28.10 11.02 4.52
CA ILE A 500 29.37 10.30 4.34
C ILE A 500 30.05 10.80 3.07
N ASP A 501 31.36 11.05 3.14
CA ASP A 501 32.15 11.53 2.00
C ASP A 501 32.18 10.49 0.88
N GLU A 502 32.00 10.94 -0.37
CA GLU A 502 31.91 10.08 -1.57
C GLU A 502 33.12 9.11 -1.70
N ARG A 503 34.32 9.56 -1.31
CA ARG A 503 35.56 8.77 -1.35
C ARG A 503 35.47 7.46 -0.55
N HIS A 504 34.64 7.40 0.49
CA HIS A 504 34.52 6.22 1.34
C HIS A 504 33.66 5.12 0.74
N PHE A 505 32.89 5.43 -0.31
CA PHE A 505 32.05 4.43 -0.97
C PHE A 505 32.88 3.48 -1.84
N THR A 506 33.92 3.97 -2.55
CA THR A 506 34.71 3.13 -3.47
C THR A 506 35.23 1.83 -2.85
N PRO A 507 35.91 1.83 -1.68
CA PRO A 507 36.39 0.59 -1.07
C PRO A 507 35.25 -0.36 -0.65
N VAL A 508 34.08 0.20 -0.31
CA VAL A 508 32.89 -0.59 0.03
C VAL A 508 32.28 -1.23 -1.21
N LEU A 509 32.18 -0.48 -2.31
CA LEU A 509 31.71 -1.00 -3.60
C LEU A 509 32.67 -2.09 -4.13
N ASP A 510 33.98 -1.91 -3.99
CA ASP A 510 34.98 -2.93 -4.34
C ASP A 510 34.78 -4.22 -3.55
N GLY A 511 34.54 -4.10 -2.25
CA GLY A 511 34.21 -5.26 -1.42
C GLY A 511 32.91 -5.96 -1.84
N MET A 512 31.87 -5.19 -2.19
CA MET A 512 30.59 -5.72 -2.67
C MET A 512 30.71 -6.37 -4.05
N GLU A 513 31.53 -5.83 -4.96
CA GLU A 513 31.85 -6.46 -6.24
C GLU A 513 32.61 -7.75 -6.03
N ARG A 514 33.67 -7.75 -5.19
CA ARG A 514 34.46 -8.94 -4.87
C ARG A 514 33.64 -10.03 -4.18
N ALA A 515 32.59 -9.70 -3.43
CA ALA A 515 31.67 -10.69 -2.89
C ALA A 515 31.03 -11.54 -4.00
N VAL A 516 30.81 -10.95 -5.18
CA VAL A 516 30.21 -11.61 -6.35
C VAL A 516 31.29 -12.17 -7.28
N TRP A 517 32.33 -11.39 -7.59
CA TRP A 517 33.31 -11.69 -8.64
C TRP A 517 34.67 -12.15 -8.14
N GLY A 518 34.96 -12.08 -6.84
CA GLY A 518 36.29 -12.36 -6.32
C GLY A 518 36.67 -13.84 -6.42
N ASP A 519 37.86 -14.12 -6.95
CA ASP A 519 38.41 -15.46 -7.21
C ASP A 519 38.87 -16.22 -5.95
N ASP A 520 39.00 -15.52 -4.82
CA ASP A 520 39.49 -16.10 -3.55
C ASP A 520 38.37 -16.56 -2.57
N GLY A 521 37.11 -16.64 -3.02
CA GLY A 521 36.00 -17.19 -2.22
C GLY A 521 34.91 -16.19 -1.82
N GLY A 522 34.43 -15.39 -2.77
CA GLY A 522 33.31 -14.46 -2.56
C GLY A 522 32.01 -15.16 -2.16
N THR A 523 31.29 -14.57 -1.20
CA THR A 523 30.06 -15.15 -0.61
C THR A 523 28.84 -15.16 -1.54
N ALA A 524 28.87 -14.46 -2.66
CA ALA A 524 27.74 -14.21 -3.55
C ALA A 524 27.98 -14.63 -5.01
N ARG A 525 28.95 -15.52 -5.28
CA ARG A 525 29.32 -15.95 -6.65
C ARG A 525 28.16 -16.44 -7.51
N ILE A 526 27.16 -17.08 -6.90
CA ILE A 526 25.96 -17.55 -7.61
C ILE A 526 25.15 -16.41 -8.29
N ALA A 527 25.35 -15.16 -7.84
CA ALA A 527 24.71 -13.97 -8.39
C ALA A 527 25.42 -13.37 -9.60
N GLN A 528 26.53 -13.95 -10.07
CA GLN A 528 27.26 -13.48 -11.26
C GLN A 528 26.36 -13.50 -12.51
N ILE A 529 26.54 -12.48 -13.34
CA ILE A 529 25.84 -12.32 -14.63
C ILE A 529 26.88 -11.89 -15.66
N ASP A 530 27.18 -12.73 -16.65
CA ASP A 530 28.27 -12.52 -17.62
C ASP A 530 28.26 -11.11 -18.26
N SER A 531 27.08 -10.58 -18.57
CA SER A 531 26.90 -9.28 -19.23
C SER A 531 26.80 -8.08 -18.30
N ILE A 532 26.67 -8.27 -16.98
CA ILE A 532 26.34 -7.20 -16.03
C ILE A 532 27.28 -7.25 -14.83
N ARG A 533 28.09 -6.19 -14.65
CA ARG A 533 28.88 -6.01 -13.43
C ARG A 533 27.98 -5.64 -12.26
N LEU A 534 27.68 -6.63 -11.42
CA LEU A 534 26.83 -6.53 -10.23
C LEU A 534 27.68 -6.40 -8.96
N CYS A 535 27.25 -5.53 -8.05
CA CYS A 535 27.78 -5.43 -6.68
C CYS A 535 26.73 -5.98 -5.70
N GLY A 536 27.13 -6.79 -4.73
CA GLY A 536 26.18 -7.38 -3.80
C GLY A 536 26.75 -7.78 -2.46
N LYS A 537 25.85 -8.03 -1.51
CA LYS A 537 26.20 -8.48 -0.17
C LYS A 537 25.16 -9.46 0.38
N THR A 538 25.61 -10.65 0.74
CA THR A 538 24.80 -11.63 1.47
C THR A 538 24.56 -11.19 2.90
N GLY A 539 23.35 -11.47 3.38
CA GLY A 539 22.95 -11.42 4.77
C GLY A 539 22.44 -12.77 5.22
N THR A 540 22.69 -13.06 6.49
CA THR A 540 22.10 -14.18 7.22
C THR A 540 21.66 -13.59 8.55
N ALA A 541 20.35 -13.57 8.82
CA ALA A 541 19.81 -13.11 10.09
C ALA A 541 19.40 -14.32 10.92
N GLN A 542 19.91 -14.41 12.15
CA GLN A 542 19.62 -15.55 12.99
C GLN A 542 18.15 -15.52 13.40
N ASN A 543 17.45 -16.63 13.18
CA ASN A 543 16.08 -16.77 13.66
C ASN A 543 16.08 -17.72 14.87
N PRO A 544 15.74 -17.25 16.08
CA PRO A 544 15.63 -18.12 17.26
C PRO A 544 14.57 -19.21 17.11
N HIS A 545 13.62 -19.06 16.17
CA HIS A 545 12.46 -19.93 15.99
C HIS A 545 12.52 -20.77 14.70
N GLY A 546 13.67 -20.85 14.03
CA GLY A 546 13.78 -21.62 12.80
C GLY A 546 15.14 -21.47 12.13
N LYS A 547 15.20 -21.77 10.83
CA LYS A 547 16.39 -21.46 10.03
C LYS A 547 16.58 -19.95 9.92
N ASP A 548 17.82 -19.53 9.75
CA ASP A 548 18.15 -18.15 9.46
C ASP A 548 17.41 -17.61 8.23
N HIS A 549 17.23 -16.30 8.17
CA HIS A 549 16.66 -15.65 6.98
C HIS A 549 17.75 -15.47 5.91
N SER A 550 17.42 -15.86 4.67
CA SER A 550 18.27 -15.67 3.50
C SER A 550 18.07 -14.24 3.02
N ILE A 551 19.11 -13.41 3.11
CA ILE A 551 19.04 -11.99 2.76
C ILE A 551 20.11 -11.70 1.70
N PHE A 552 19.79 -10.86 0.73
CA PHE A 552 20.77 -10.34 -0.21
C PHE A 552 20.39 -8.91 -0.63
N ILE A 553 21.39 -8.03 -0.61
CA ILE A 553 21.29 -6.72 -1.25
C ILE A 553 22.21 -6.70 -2.47
N ALA A 554 21.77 -6.04 -3.53
CA ALA A 554 22.59 -5.84 -4.71
C ALA A 554 22.17 -4.58 -5.47
N PHE A 555 23.06 -4.10 -6.31
CA PHE A 555 22.72 -3.13 -7.34
C PHE A 555 23.52 -3.42 -8.60
N ALA A 556 22.96 -2.98 -9.73
CA ALA A 556 23.60 -3.13 -11.02
C ALA A 556 23.10 -2.08 -12.03
N PRO A 557 23.92 -1.79 -13.06
CA PRO A 557 25.35 -2.09 -13.12
C PRO A 557 26.13 -1.34 -12.03
N ARG A 558 27.39 -1.72 -11.78
CA ARG A 558 28.28 -1.03 -10.82
C ARG A 558 28.38 0.46 -11.16
N GLU A 559 28.65 0.75 -12.43
CA GLU A 559 28.65 2.11 -12.96
C GLU A 559 27.28 2.48 -13.49
N ASN A 560 26.81 3.69 -13.18
CA ASN A 560 25.46 4.17 -13.49
C ASN A 560 24.34 3.17 -13.10
N PRO A 561 24.19 2.86 -11.78
CA PRO A 561 23.22 1.89 -11.30
C PRO A 561 21.80 2.18 -11.79
N LYS A 562 21.12 1.14 -12.30
CA LYS A 562 19.74 1.21 -12.81
C LYS A 562 18.73 0.51 -11.92
N ILE A 563 19.19 -0.38 -11.05
CA ILE A 563 18.38 -1.10 -10.09
C ILE A 563 19.19 -1.37 -8.83
N ALA A 564 18.64 -1.04 -7.68
CA ALA A 564 19.06 -1.48 -6.36
C ALA A 564 17.96 -2.37 -5.77
N ILE A 565 18.33 -3.54 -5.25
CA ILE A 565 17.38 -4.57 -4.82
C ILE A 565 17.75 -5.12 -3.45
N ALA A 566 16.73 -5.34 -2.62
CA ALA A 566 16.83 -6.09 -1.37
C ALA A 566 15.87 -7.28 -1.43
N VAL A 567 16.38 -8.47 -1.15
CA VAL A 567 15.62 -9.72 -1.13
C VAL A 567 15.72 -10.36 0.24
N TYR A 568 14.57 -10.75 0.79
CA TYR A 568 14.42 -11.50 2.03
C TYR A 568 13.65 -12.77 1.74
N VAL A 569 14.18 -13.92 2.16
CA VAL A 569 13.47 -15.19 2.20
C VAL A 569 13.55 -15.73 3.62
N GLU A 570 12.41 -15.73 4.31
CA GLU A 570 12.27 -16.17 5.68
C GLU A 570 12.58 -17.68 5.79
N ASN A 571 13.25 -18.06 6.87
CA ASN A 571 13.56 -19.45 7.23
C ASN A 571 14.27 -20.27 6.13
N ALA A 572 15.10 -19.61 5.34
CA ALA A 572 15.69 -20.17 4.12
C ALA A 572 17.21 -20.42 4.20
N GLY A 573 17.82 -20.18 5.36
CA GLY A 573 19.25 -20.36 5.61
C GLY A 573 20.10 -19.23 5.02
N PHE A 574 21.22 -19.57 4.39
CA PHE A 574 22.19 -18.59 3.91
C PHE A 574 21.67 -17.70 2.78
N GLY A 575 22.08 -16.42 2.76
CA GLY A 575 21.74 -15.45 1.70
C GLY A 575 22.05 -15.91 0.27
N ALA A 576 23.12 -16.70 0.09
CA ALA A 576 23.52 -17.24 -1.21
C ALA A 576 22.56 -18.33 -1.73
N THR A 577 21.74 -18.93 -0.87
CA THR A 577 20.91 -20.07 -1.26
C THR A 577 19.70 -19.67 -2.09
N TYR A 578 19.01 -18.59 -1.69
CA TYR A 578 17.75 -18.15 -2.31
C TYR A 578 17.74 -16.66 -2.65
N ALA A 579 18.09 -15.79 -1.69
CA ALA A 579 18.00 -14.35 -1.91
C ALA A 579 18.91 -13.83 -3.03
N ALA A 580 20.18 -14.30 -3.09
CA ALA A 580 21.11 -13.90 -4.13
C ALA A 580 20.70 -14.38 -5.55
N PRO A 581 20.28 -15.65 -5.73
CA PRO A 581 19.67 -16.10 -6.98
C PRO A 581 18.45 -15.26 -7.40
N VAL A 582 17.48 -15.04 -6.53
CA VAL A 582 16.27 -14.26 -6.84
C VAL A 582 16.64 -12.85 -7.29
N ALA A 583 17.50 -12.16 -6.54
CA ALA A 583 17.95 -10.82 -6.86
C ALA A 583 18.64 -10.75 -8.23
N SER A 584 19.59 -11.65 -8.49
CA SER A 584 20.37 -11.64 -9.73
C SER A 584 19.54 -12.02 -10.97
N LEU A 585 18.54 -12.88 -10.83
CA LEU A 585 17.59 -13.18 -11.91
C LEU A 585 16.70 -11.97 -12.22
N MET A 586 16.18 -11.29 -11.19
CA MET A 586 15.39 -10.08 -11.38
C MET A 586 16.20 -8.93 -11.98
N ILE A 587 17.44 -8.74 -11.54
CA ILE A 587 18.37 -7.76 -12.13
C ILE A 587 18.64 -8.08 -13.61
N GLU A 588 18.96 -9.33 -13.93
CA GLU A 588 19.22 -9.73 -15.32
C GLU A 588 18.00 -9.50 -16.21
N LYS A 589 16.81 -9.92 -15.75
CA LYS A 589 15.56 -9.73 -16.48
C LYS A 589 15.27 -8.25 -16.70
N TYR A 590 15.45 -7.40 -15.69
CA TYR A 590 15.18 -5.97 -15.82
C TYR A 590 16.15 -5.28 -16.79
N LEU A 591 17.45 -5.60 -16.74
CA LEU A 591 18.46 -4.92 -17.55
C LEU A 591 18.59 -5.47 -18.97
N ASN A 592 18.40 -6.78 -19.16
CA ASN A 592 18.53 -7.43 -20.47
C ASN A 592 17.17 -7.75 -21.12
N GLY A 593 16.05 -7.55 -20.42
CA GLY A 593 14.70 -7.96 -20.84
C GLY A 593 14.40 -9.46 -20.64
N GLN A 594 15.43 -10.29 -20.43
CA GLN A 594 15.32 -11.74 -20.29
C GLN A 594 16.46 -12.32 -19.45
N VAL A 595 16.25 -13.52 -18.91
CA VAL A 595 17.29 -14.33 -18.26
C VAL A 595 18.02 -15.15 -19.32
N SER A 596 19.35 -15.16 -19.29
CA SER A 596 20.16 -15.93 -20.23
C SER A 596 19.95 -17.44 -20.11
N GLU A 597 20.08 -18.14 -21.24
CA GLU A 597 19.93 -19.61 -21.32
C GLU A 597 20.82 -20.35 -20.31
N LYS A 598 22.06 -19.88 -20.12
CA LYS A 598 23.01 -20.45 -19.15
C LYS A 598 22.51 -20.41 -17.70
N ARG A 599 21.55 -19.53 -17.38
CA ARG A 599 21.03 -19.32 -16.02
C ARG A 599 19.60 -19.84 -15.84
N LYS A 600 19.00 -20.46 -16.86
CA LYS A 600 17.68 -21.08 -16.78
C LYS A 600 17.58 -22.15 -15.68
N PHE A 601 18.64 -22.93 -15.47
CA PHE A 601 18.68 -23.89 -14.35
C PHE A 601 18.48 -23.21 -12.98
N LEU A 602 18.97 -21.98 -12.81
CA LEU A 602 18.85 -21.22 -11.57
C LEU A 602 17.43 -20.68 -11.41
N GLU A 603 16.83 -20.20 -12.50
CA GLU A 603 15.41 -19.81 -12.56
C GLU A 603 14.51 -20.99 -12.19
N GLU A 604 14.67 -22.15 -12.83
CA GLU A 604 13.91 -23.38 -12.55
C GLU A 604 14.07 -23.81 -11.09
N ARG A 605 15.30 -23.75 -10.55
CA ARG A 605 15.55 -24.06 -9.14
C ARG A 605 14.78 -23.13 -8.19
N MET A 606 14.71 -21.83 -8.51
CA MET A 606 13.97 -20.88 -7.68
C MET A 606 12.46 -21.08 -7.79
N VAL A 607 11.95 -21.26 -9.01
CA VAL A 607 10.52 -21.53 -9.30
C VAL A 607 10.06 -22.81 -8.59
N ASN A 608 10.84 -23.89 -8.65
CA ASN A 608 10.43 -25.20 -8.12
C ASN A 608 10.70 -25.36 -6.60
N ALA A 609 11.43 -24.45 -5.97
CA ALA A 609 11.69 -24.52 -4.53
C ALA A 609 10.42 -24.26 -3.71
N ASN A 610 10.10 -25.18 -2.79
CA ASN A 610 9.01 -25.04 -1.83
C ASN A 610 9.54 -25.05 -0.38
N LEU A 611 9.39 -23.91 0.30
CA LEU A 611 9.82 -23.72 1.69
C LEU A 611 8.66 -23.66 2.69
N ILE A 612 7.42 -23.51 2.20
CA ILE A 612 6.22 -23.40 3.05
C ILE A 612 5.77 -24.77 3.56
N GLY A 613 5.99 -25.84 2.80
CA GLY A 613 5.56 -27.21 3.16
C GLY A 613 6.43 -27.94 4.20
N ASN A 614 7.64 -27.45 4.51
CA ASN A 614 8.58 -28.14 5.39
C ASN A 614 8.47 -27.73 6.88
N ALA A 615 7.52 -26.87 7.24
CA ALA A 615 7.35 -26.36 8.60
C ALA A 615 6.46 -27.26 9.51
N VAL A 616 5.91 -28.36 8.99
CA VAL A 616 5.06 -29.31 9.74
C VAL A 616 5.79 -30.61 10.11
N ALA A 617 7.05 -30.76 9.67
CA ALA A 617 7.87 -31.93 9.99
C ALA A 617 9.24 -31.50 10.52
N GLN A 618 9.27 -30.90 11.71
CA GLN A 618 10.43 -30.91 12.60
C GLN A 618 9.99 -30.77 14.06
#